data_AF-A0A150XB22-F1
#
_entry.id   AF-A0A150XB22-F1
#
_cell.length_a   1.000
_cell.length_b   1.000
_cell.length_c   1.000
_cell.angle_alpha   90.00
_cell.angle_beta   90.00
_cell.angle_gamma   90.00
#
_symmetry.space_group_name_H-M   'P 1'
#
loop_
_entity.id
_entity.type
_entity.pdbx_description
1 polymer ?
#
loop_
_entity_poly.entity_id
_entity_poly.type
_entity_poly.pdbx_seq_one_letter_code
_entity_poly.pdbx_strand_id
1 'polypeptide(L)' 'MEFLVLISIGLTVVLWSWALFDIAKTRRQDPSQKSIFFLLIIAFPVLGSILYFQLKGRAPKRKFQPKFR' A
#
# COMPACT_ATOMS: atom_id res chain seq x y z
N MET A 1 -13.95 -21.95 16.27
CA MET A 1 -13.07 -20.84 16.69
C MET A 1 -11.72 -20.92 15.99
N GLU A 2 -11.02 -22.04 16.04
CA GLU A 2 -9.67 -22.17 15.45
C GLU A 2 -9.62 -21.97 13.92
N PHE A 3 -10.62 -22.45 13.19
CA PHE A 3 -10.72 -22.22 11.74
C PHE A 3 -10.81 -20.74 11.35
N LEU A 4 -11.54 -19.93 12.12
CA LEU A 4 -11.65 -18.48 11.85
C LEU A 4 -10.31 -17.78 12.09
N VAL A 5 -9.56 -18.22 13.11
CA VAL A 5 -8.22 -17.69 13.41
C VAL A 5 -7.25 -18.03 12.28
N LEU A 6 -7.26 -19.28 11.79
CA LEU A 6 -6.42 -19.71 10.66
C LEU A 6 -6.72 -18.94 9.37
N ILE A 7 -8.00 -18.74 9.06
CA ILE A 7 -8.41 -17.93 7.89
C ILE A 7 -7.94 -16.48 8.04
N SER A 8 -8.09 -15.89 9.24
CA SER A 8 -7.69 -14.51 9.50
C SER A 8 -6.17 -14.32 9.37
N ILE A 9 -5.38 -15.28 9.86
CA ILE A 9 -3.93 -15.29 9.69
C ILE A 9 -3.56 -15.40 8.21
N GLY A 10 -4.15 -16.35 7.48
CA GLY A 10 -3.91 -16.52 6.05
C GLY A 10 -4.23 -15.26 5.25
N LEU A 11 -5.38 -14.62 5.53
CA LEU A 11 -5.79 -13.39 4.88
C LEU A 11 -4.81 -12.23 5.15
N THR A 12 -4.33 -12.14 6.39
CA THR A 12 -3.36 -11.11 6.82
C THR A 12 -2.04 -11.26 6.05
N VAL A 13 -1.54 -12.50 5.93
CA VAL A 13 -0.30 -12.78 5.20
C VAL A 13 -0.44 -12.48 3.70
N VAL A 14 -1.58 -12.82 3.10
CA VAL A 14 -1.86 -12.53 1.69
C VAL A 14 -1.91 -11.02 1.45
N LEU A 15 -2.66 -10.27 2.27
CA LEU A 15 -2.77 -8.82 2.15
C LEU A 15 -1.43 -8.11 2.38
N TRP A 16 -0.66 -8.57 3.35
CA TRP A 16 0.66 -8.02 3.65
C TRP A 16 1.64 -8.23 2.49
N SER A 17 1.71 -9.47 1.98
CA SER A 17 2.56 -9.81 0.83
C SER A 17 2.16 -9.05 -0.43
N TRP A 18 0.86 -8.86 -0.64
CA TRP A 18 0.35 -8.10 -1.77
C TRP A 18 0.70 -6.61 -1.68
N ALA A 19 0.61 -6.01 -0.49
CA ALA A 19 0.95 -4.60 -0.29
C ALA A 19 2.46 -4.34 -0.52
N LEU A 20 3.33 -5.26 -0.09
CA LEU A 20 4.76 -5.25 -0.39
C LEU A 20 5.03 -5.30 -1.91
N PHE A 21 4.37 -6.23 -2.61
CA PHE A 21 4.51 -6.38 -4.05
C PHE A 21 4.00 -5.13 -4.82
N ASP A 22 2.89 -4.56 -4.38
CA ASP A 22 2.28 -3.38 -4.99
C ASP A 22 3.15 -2.11 -4.81
N ILE A 23 3.77 -1.93 -3.63
CA ILE A 23 4.81 -0.91 -3.45
C ILE A 23 5.98 -1.16 -4.38
N ALA A 24 6.56 -2.37 -4.39
CA ALA A 24 7.72 -2.67 -5.21
C ALA A 24 7.48 -2.32 -6.69
N LYS A 25 6.31 -2.72 -7.21
CA LYS A 25 5.88 -2.49 -8.60
C LYS A 25 5.52 -1.04 -8.91
N THR A 26 5.03 -0.26 -7.95
CA THR A 26 4.60 1.13 -8.19
C THR A 26 5.80 2.05 -8.48
N ARG A 27 6.01 2.41 -9.75
CA ARG A 27 7.05 3.38 -10.19
C ARG A 27 6.65 4.86 -10.06
N ARG A 28 5.39 5.13 -9.70
CA ARG A 28 4.77 6.47 -9.78
C ARG A 28 4.81 7.30 -8.49
N GLN A 29 5.31 6.74 -7.39
CA GLN A 29 5.50 7.46 -6.13
C GLN A 29 6.93 7.99 -6.05
N ASP A 30 7.08 9.18 -5.46
CA ASP A 30 8.39 9.73 -5.12
C ASP A 30 9.19 8.72 -4.28
N PRO A 31 10.51 8.55 -4.54
CA PRO A 31 11.33 7.55 -3.86
C PRO A 31 11.30 7.69 -2.34
N SER A 32 11.22 8.93 -1.82
CA SER A 32 11.07 9.22 -0.39
C SER A 32 9.74 8.69 0.18
N GLN A 33 8.62 8.96 -0.49
CA GLN A 33 7.31 8.44 -0.06
C GLN A 33 7.26 6.92 -0.12
N LYS A 34 7.87 6.34 -1.16
CA LYS A 34 7.92 4.89 -1.36
C LYS A 34 8.66 4.17 -0.23
N SER A 35 9.80 4.71 0.22
CA SER A 35 10.54 4.18 1.38
C SER A 35 9.77 4.31 2.69
N ILE A 36 9.08 5.43 2.92
CA ILE A 36 8.28 5.63 4.14
C ILE A 36 7.14 4.60 4.21
N PHE A 37 6.43 4.37 3.11
CA PHE A 37 5.37 3.37 3.06
C PHE A 37 5.90 1.93 3.21
N PHE A 38 7.06 1.62 2.63
CA PHE A 38 7.69 0.32 2.79
C PHE A 38 8.07 0.04 4.26
N LEU A 39 8.69 1.02 4.94
CA LEU A 39 8.99 0.98 6.37
C LEU A 39 7.73 0.80 7.21
N LEU A 40 6.65 1.51 6.87
CA LEU A 40 5.36 1.40 7.56
C LEU A 40 4.74 0.01 7.43
N ILE A 41 4.77 -0.59 6.24
CA ILE A 41 4.23 -1.94 6.00
C ILE A 41 5.05 -3.02 6.73
N ILE A 42 6.37 -2.84 6.82
CA ILE A 42 7.24 -3.78 7.54
C ILE A 42 7.10 -3.61 9.07
N ALA A 43 7.10 -2.37 9.55
CA ALA A 43 6.98 -2.07 10.99
C ALA A 43 5.58 -2.42 11.53
N PHE A 44 4.55 -2.27 10.69
CA PHE A 44 3.17 -2.54 11.05
C PHE A 44 2.46 -3.33 9.94
N PRO A 45 2.43 -4.68 9.98
CA PRO A 45 1.87 -5.48 8.89
C PRO A 45 0.40 -5.19 8.62
N VAL A 46 -0.39 -4.93 9.67
CA VAL A 46 -1.82 -4.61 9.56
C VAL A 46 -2.06 -3.10 9.38
N LEU A 47 -1.50 -2.25 10.25
CA LEU A 47 -1.75 -0.81 10.19
C LEU A 47 -1.05 -0.13 9.00
N GLY A 48 0.16 -0.57 8.65
CA GLY A 48 0.95 -0.02 7.55
C GLY A 48 0.33 -0.31 6.18
N SER A 49 -0.23 -1.51 5.99
CA SER A 49 -0.95 -1.85 4.76
C SER A 49 -2.26 -1.05 4.62
N ILE A 50 -3.02 -0.87 5.70
CA ILE A 50 -4.23 -0.01 5.71
C ILE A 50 -3.87 1.44 5.38
N LEU A 51 -2.85 2.01 6.02
CA LEU A 51 -2.40 3.38 5.76
C LEU A 51 -1.92 3.57 4.31
N TYR A 52 -1.19 2.61 3.76
CA TYR A 52 -0.76 2.62 2.37
C TYR A 52 -1.95 2.70 1.41
N PHE A 53 -2.94 1.80 1.56
CA PHE A 53 -4.10 1.79 0.67
C PHE A 53 -4.97 3.04 0.82
N GLN A 54 -5.14 3.58 2.03
CA GLN A 54 -5.87 4.82 2.23
C GLN A 54 -5.18 6.03 1.61
N LEU A 55 -3.86 6.14 1.74
CA LEU A 55 -3.11 7.27 1.20
C LEU A 55 -2.91 7.17 -0.31
N LYS A 56 -2.74 5.96 -0.86
CA LYS A 56 -2.72 5.71 -2.31
C LYS A 56 -3.99 6.21 -2.99
N GLY A 57 -5.15 6.06 -2.37
CA GLY A 57 -6.44 6.53 -2.90
C GLY A 57 -6.66 8.05 -2.82
N ARG A 58 -5.93 8.75 -1.93
CA ARG A 58 -6.04 10.21 -1.73
C ARG A 58 -5.04 11.02 -2.53
N ALA A 59 -4.13 10.39 -3.29
CA ALA A 59 -3.27 11.12 -4.20
C ALA A 59 -4.15 11.93 -5.17
N PRO A 60 -3.99 13.27 -5.23
CA PRO A 60 -4.85 14.10 -6.07
C PRO A 60 -4.74 13.60 -7.51
N LYS A 61 -5.88 13.21 -8.10
CA LYS A 61 -5.94 12.89 -9.53
C LYS A 61 -5.34 14.09 -10.26
N ARG A 62 -4.16 13.90 -10.83
CA ARG A 62 -3.43 14.96 -11.53
C ARG A 62 -4.37 15.52 -12.59
N LYS A 63 -4.88 16.75 -12.40
CA LYS A 63 -5.73 17.41 -13.40
C LYS A 63 -4.85 17.59 -14.63
N PHE A 64 -5.15 16.85 -15.68
CA PHE A 64 -4.49 17.00 -16.96
C PHE A 64 -4.85 18.38 -17.51
N GLN A 65 -3.93 19.35 -17.38
CA GLN A 65 -4.03 20.67 -17.99
C GLN A 65 -2.95 20.76 -19.08
N PRO A 66 -3.24 20.29 -20.30
CA PRO A 66 -2.32 20.46 -21.40
C PRO A 66 -2.30 21.94 -21.82
N LYS A 67 -1.13 22.58 -21.73
CA LYS A 67 -0.89 23.83 -22.44
C LYS A 67 -0.49 23.48 -23.86
N PHE A 68 -1.47 23.43 -24.76
CA PHE A 68 -1.19 23.46 -26.19
C PHE A 68 -0.80 24.90 -26.53
N ARG A 69 0.46 25.10 -26.89
CA ARG A 69 0.99 26.36 -27.43
C ARG A 69 1.05 26.27 -28.94
#